data_AF-A0A8J8KZD2-F1
#
_entry.id   AF-A0A8J8KZD2-F1
#
_cell.length_a   1.000
_cell.length_b   1.000
_cell.length_c   1.000
_cell.angle_alpha   90.00
_cell.angle_beta   90.00
_cell.angle_gamma   90.00
#
_symmetry.space_group_name_H-M   'P 1'
#
loop_
_entity.id
_entity.type
_entity.pdbx_description
1 polymer ?
#
loop_
_entity_poly.entity_id
_entity_poly.type
_entity_poly.pdbx_seq_one_letter_code
_entity_poly.pdbx_strand_id
1 'polypeptide(L)'
;MRPMPFLLFPAVALVAQVPNSTDLAQLFNAELPGINQMLKELKTQEALAKVQSLVPAERPAFDVSSPKAMGQSLNNAQGLMYLYRLHANVASEAGQWEKALEIQEKRAQQARAIIGDLEKAQAPIAAQWKKVAQDSGDYVAKNEPRKQELEAKIAAFKAELEEIKTSKKKLSKKEADEFNARGAQIQLDDQELAQISAALPVHKQNLANVPKVTKTLSDNRKEVEGMVKAADEAIAKAKKAVTDQNDEITAFNTKQVMQKVKLVGRKNWVDAVLRAPENVTKLGTPQNQAAFLNRLLVLDPGNAGAQKALDNLKAGKEAFEKEAKPAKKSGSKKK
;
A
#
# COMPACT_ATOMS: atom_id res chain seq x y z
N MET A 1 -40.25 15.32 -25.01
CA MET A 1 -39.24 16.30 -25.47
C MET A 1 -38.90 17.28 -24.34
N ARG A 2 -37.83 17.04 -23.60
CA ARG A 2 -36.59 17.83 -23.61
C ARG A 2 -35.64 17.26 -22.53
N PRO A 3 -34.33 17.41 -22.72
CA PRO A 3 -33.31 16.62 -22.05
C PRO A 3 -32.59 17.40 -20.93
N MET A 4 -32.04 16.64 -19.96
CA MET A 4 -30.75 16.93 -19.27
C MET A 4 -30.75 18.12 -18.28
N PRO A 5 -29.90 18.15 -17.21
CA PRO A 5 -28.50 17.77 -17.33
C PRO A 5 -27.88 16.93 -16.20
N PHE A 6 -26.91 16.13 -16.65
CA PHE A 6 -25.70 15.80 -15.93
C PHE A 6 -25.22 17.01 -15.12
N LEU A 7 -24.91 16.80 -13.84
CA LEU A 7 -24.07 17.72 -13.10
C LEU A 7 -22.63 17.59 -13.62
N LEU A 8 -22.38 18.23 -14.77
CA LEU A 8 -21.08 18.75 -15.15
C LEU A 8 -20.89 20.05 -14.38
N PHE A 9 -19.96 20.08 -13.42
CA PHE A 9 -19.45 21.32 -12.87
C PHE A 9 -18.24 21.77 -13.70
N PRO A 10 -18.30 22.91 -14.40
CA PRO A 10 -17.11 23.57 -14.91
C PRO A 10 -16.57 24.44 -13.78
N ALA A 11 -15.77 23.85 -12.90
CA ALA A 11 -14.86 24.65 -12.08
C ALA A 11 -13.62 24.93 -12.95
N VAL A 12 -13.66 26.03 -13.71
CA VAL A 12 -12.45 26.66 -14.23
C VAL A 12 -11.76 27.30 -13.02
N ALA A 13 -11.13 26.47 -12.20
CA ALA A 13 -10.08 26.92 -11.31
C ALA A 13 -8.79 26.90 -12.14
N LEU A 14 -8.13 28.04 -12.20
CA LEU A 14 -6.73 28.14 -12.60
C LEU A 14 -5.90 27.43 -11.52
N VAL A 15 -5.98 26.10 -11.48
CA VAL A 15 -5.07 25.30 -10.68
C VAL A 15 -3.78 25.29 -11.48
N ALA A 16 -2.72 25.86 -10.91
CA ALA A 16 -1.36 25.61 -11.37
C ALA A 16 -1.27 24.12 -11.74
N GLN A 17 -0.75 23.81 -12.94
CA GLN A 17 -0.51 22.41 -13.34
C GLN A 17 0.31 21.77 -12.22
N VAL A 18 -0.37 21.05 -11.32
CA VAL A 18 0.28 20.19 -10.34
C VAL A 18 1.02 19.22 -11.24
N PRO A 19 2.37 19.20 -11.21
CA PRO A 19 3.12 18.31 -12.07
C PRO A 19 2.52 16.92 -11.86
N ASN A 20 2.13 16.25 -12.95
CA ASN A 20 1.51 14.92 -12.92
C ASN A 20 2.20 14.13 -11.82
N SER A 21 1.49 13.86 -10.73
CA SER A 21 2.08 13.20 -9.57
C SER A 21 2.67 11.89 -10.08
N THR A 22 4.00 11.78 -10.01
CA THR A 22 4.70 10.61 -10.53
C THR A 22 4.13 9.40 -9.80
N ASP A 23 3.56 8.45 -10.56
CA ASP A 23 3.08 7.19 -10.02
C ASP A 23 4.26 6.46 -9.38
N LEU A 24 4.29 6.42 -8.05
CA LEU A 24 5.42 5.89 -7.31
C LEU A 24 5.55 4.37 -7.49
N ALA A 25 4.47 3.67 -7.78
CA ALA A 25 4.52 2.25 -8.08
C ALA A 25 5.14 2.02 -9.46
N GLN A 26 4.79 2.84 -10.45
CA GLN A 26 5.42 2.80 -11.77
C GLN A 26 6.91 3.15 -11.69
N LEU A 27 7.27 4.20 -10.95
CA LEU A 27 8.66 4.59 -10.72
C LEU A 27 9.47 3.45 -10.09
N PHE A 28 8.93 2.83 -9.04
CA PHE A 28 9.56 1.67 -8.40
C PHE A 28 9.83 0.54 -9.40
N ASN A 29 8.82 0.16 -10.19
CA ASN A 29 8.94 -0.93 -11.16
C ASN A 29 9.94 -0.63 -12.29
N ALA A 30 10.03 0.63 -12.72
CA ALA A 30 10.98 1.07 -13.74
C ALA A 30 12.43 1.02 -13.25
N GLU A 31 12.68 1.41 -11.99
CA GLU A 31 14.03 1.57 -11.46
C GLU A 31 14.59 0.32 -10.78
N LEU A 32 13.72 -0.57 -10.30
CA LEU A 32 14.11 -1.80 -9.59
C LEU A 32 15.11 -2.68 -10.38
N PRO A 33 14.95 -2.95 -11.69
CA PRO A 33 15.90 -3.76 -12.44
C PRO A 33 17.31 -3.15 -12.47
N GLY A 34 17.40 -1.83 -12.68
CA GLY A 34 18.68 -1.12 -12.71
C GLY A 34 19.38 -1.11 -11.36
N ILE A 35 18.63 -0.92 -10.27
CA ILE A 35 19.15 -1.01 -8.90
C ILE A 35 19.68 -2.42 -8.60
N ASN A 36 18.90 -3.46 -8.94
CA ASN A 36 19.33 -4.84 -8.75
C ASN A 36 20.58 -5.18 -9.59
N GLN A 37 20.69 -4.64 -10.79
CA GLN A 37 21.87 -4.82 -11.63
C GLN A 37 23.11 -4.18 -11.01
N MET A 38 23.00 -2.95 -10.48
CA MET A 38 24.10 -2.32 -9.76
C MET A 38 24.54 -3.13 -8.53
N LEU A 39 23.60 -3.67 -7.75
CA LEU A 39 23.94 -4.55 -6.61
C LEU A 39 24.65 -5.83 -7.05
N LYS A 40 24.22 -6.45 -8.16
CA LYS A 40 24.90 -7.63 -8.74
C LYS A 40 26.33 -7.32 -9.16
N GLU A 41 26.56 -6.13 -9.70
CA GLU A 41 27.86 -5.61 -10.11
C GLU A 41 28.69 -5.06 -8.94
N LEU A 42 28.23 -5.22 -7.69
CA LEU A 42 28.89 -4.73 -6.48
C LEU A 42 29.08 -3.19 -6.45
N LYS A 43 28.23 -2.46 -7.20
CA LYS A 43 28.12 -1.01 -7.26
C LYS A 43 27.17 -0.47 -6.20
N THR A 44 27.43 -0.86 -4.95
CA THR A 44 26.48 -0.65 -3.84
C THR A 44 26.31 0.84 -3.49
N GLN A 45 27.38 1.63 -3.64
CA GLN A 45 27.32 3.07 -3.35
C GLN A 45 26.55 3.82 -4.46
N GLU A 46 26.72 3.46 -5.73
CA GLU A 46 25.92 4.01 -6.82
C GLU A 46 24.43 3.62 -6.67
N ALA A 47 24.15 2.36 -6.31
CA ALA A 47 22.80 1.90 -6.03
C ALA A 47 22.17 2.69 -4.87
N LEU A 48 22.92 2.96 -3.80
CA LEU A 48 22.45 3.72 -2.63
C LEU A 48 22.11 5.17 -3.00
N ALA A 49 23.00 5.86 -3.72
CA ALA A 49 22.75 7.21 -4.19
C ALA A 49 21.52 7.27 -5.10
N LYS A 50 21.38 6.29 -6.01
CA LYS A 50 20.22 6.22 -6.90
C LYS A 50 18.92 6.01 -6.13
N VAL A 51 18.81 5.00 -5.27
CA VAL A 51 17.56 4.73 -4.55
C VAL A 51 17.18 5.85 -3.59
N GLN A 52 18.16 6.52 -2.97
CA GLN A 52 17.91 7.67 -2.10
C GLN A 52 17.23 8.80 -2.86
N SER A 53 17.61 9.04 -4.12
CA SER A 53 16.99 10.06 -4.98
C SER A 53 15.56 9.73 -5.41
N LEU A 54 15.15 8.46 -5.37
CA LEU A 54 13.81 8.03 -5.75
C LEU A 54 12.78 8.22 -4.64
N VAL A 55 13.21 8.26 -3.38
CA VAL A 55 12.30 8.44 -2.25
C VAL A 55 11.90 9.92 -2.19
N PRO A 56 10.60 10.26 -2.33
CA PRO A 56 10.15 11.63 -2.22
C PRO A 56 10.54 12.27 -0.88
N ALA A 57 10.98 13.53 -0.93
CA ALA A 57 11.32 14.30 0.28
C ALA A 57 10.11 14.43 1.21
N GLU A 58 8.94 14.68 0.62
CA GLU A 58 7.66 14.73 1.30
C GLU A 58 6.75 13.60 0.79
N ARG A 59 5.94 13.05 1.71
CA ARG A 59 4.94 12.06 1.35
C ARG A 59 3.90 12.71 0.41
N PRO A 60 3.49 12.06 -0.69
CA PRO A 60 2.37 12.53 -1.49
C PRO A 60 1.10 12.70 -0.64
N ALA A 61 0.37 13.79 -0.89
CA ALA A 61 -0.89 14.04 -0.23
C ALA A 61 -1.90 12.92 -0.54
N PHE A 62 -2.70 12.54 0.46
CA PHE A 62 -3.77 11.57 0.27
C PHE A 62 -5.01 12.31 -0.23
N ASP A 63 -5.37 12.09 -1.50
CA ASP A 63 -6.49 12.77 -2.16
C ASP A 63 -7.81 12.04 -1.89
N VAL A 64 -8.73 12.75 -1.24
CA VAL A 64 -10.06 12.27 -0.83
C VAL A 64 -11.20 12.81 -1.70
N SER A 65 -10.89 13.55 -2.77
CA SER A 65 -11.87 14.25 -3.61
C SER A 65 -12.83 13.30 -4.34
N SER A 66 -12.41 12.06 -4.62
CA SER A 66 -13.23 11.07 -5.31
C SER A 66 -12.76 9.63 -5.00
N PRO A 67 -13.61 8.61 -5.24
CA PRO A 67 -13.20 7.21 -5.15
C PRO A 67 -11.98 6.88 -6.02
N LYS A 68 -11.89 7.48 -7.21
CA LYS A 68 -10.75 7.31 -8.12
C LYS A 68 -9.48 7.91 -7.51
N ALA A 69 -9.57 9.11 -6.93
CA ALA A 69 -8.43 9.78 -6.32
C ALA A 69 -7.93 9.06 -5.05
N MET A 70 -8.83 8.49 -4.25
CA MET A 70 -8.46 7.63 -3.12
C MET A 70 -7.72 6.37 -3.61
N GLY A 71 -8.20 5.71 -4.67
CA GLY A 71 -7.51 4.56 -5.25
C GLY A 71 -6.11 4.90 -5.76
N GLN A 72 -5.94 6.05 -6.41
CA GLN A 72 -4.61 6.54 -6.83
C GLN A 72 -3.71 6.86 -5.64
N SER A 73 -4.27 7.41 -4.56
CA SER A 73 -3.53 7.69 -3.32
C SER A 73 -3.05 6.41 -2.64
N LEU A 74 -3.86 5.34 -2.66
CA LEU A 74 -3.47 4.02 -2.16
C LEU A 74 -2.35 3.39 -3.01
N ASN A 75 -2.44 3.47 -4.35
CA ASN A 75 -1.36 3.02 -5.23
C ASN A 75 -0.04 3.77 -4.96
N ASN A 76 -0.11 5.10 -4.80
CA ASN A 76 1.06 5.91 -4.46
C ASN A 76 1.62 5.58 -3.07
N ALA A 77 0.75 5.34 -2.08
CA ALA A 77 1.16 4.87 -0.76
C ALA A 77 1.92 3.53 -0.85
N GLN A 78 1.42 2.58 -1.64
CA GLN A 78 2.09 1.30 -1.87
C GLN A 78 3.46 1.49 -2.55
N GLY A 79 3.53 2.32 -3.60
CA GLY A 79 4.78 2.68 -4.27
C GLY A 79 5.81 3.28 -3.31
N LEU A 80 5.38 4.22 -2.45
CA LEU A 80 6.22 4.80 -1.40
C LEU A 80 6.77 3.72 -0.45
N MET A 81 5.93 2.77 -0.04
CA MET A 81 6.36 1.68 0.83
C MET A 81 7.40 0.77 0.17
N TYR A 82 7.29 0.56 -1.14
CA TYR A 82 8.27 -0.21 -1.91
C TYR A 82 9.59 0.54 -2.08
N LEU A 83 9.56 1.84 -2.33
CA LEU A 83 10.76 2.68 -2.40
C LEU A 83 11.52 2.71 -1.07
N TYR A 84 10.82 2.90 0.05
CA TYR A 84 11.45 2.81 1.37
C TYR A 84 12.06 1.44 1.65
N ARG A 85 11.36 0.35 1.30
CA ARG A 85 11.88 -1.01 1.46
C ARG A 85 13.15 -1.22 0.62
N LEU A 86 13.14 -0.77 -0.63
CA LEU A 86 14.30 -0.86 -1.51
C LEU A 86 15.48 -0.06 -0.96
N HIS A 87 15.24 1.16 -0.49
CA HIS A 87 16.26 2.01 0.11
C HIS A 87 16.88 1.34 1.35
N ALA A 88 16.07 0.80 2.25
CA ALA A 88 16.56 0.08 3.43
C ALA A 88 17.39 -1.16 3.05
N ASN A 89 16.94 -1.93 2.05
CA ASN A 89 17.68 -3.11 1.58
C ASN A 89 19.05 -2.70 1.01
N VAL A 90 19.10 -1.69 0.14
CA VAL A 90 20.35 -1.20 -0.44
C VAL A 90 21.28 -0.62 0.63
N ALA A 91 20.75 0.10 1.62
CA ALA A 91 21.52 0.58 2.77
C ALA A 91 22.11 -0.58 3.58
N SER A 92 21.36 -1.68 3.73
CA SER A 92 21.83 -2.91 4.38
C SER A 92 22.97 -3.58 3.61
N GLU A 93 22.85 -3.68 2.27
CA GLU A 93 23.92 -4.16 1.37
C GLU A 93 25.16 -3.26 1.43
N ALA A 94 24.96 -1.96 1.66
CA ALA A 94 26.05 -0.99 1.87
C ALA A 94 26.67 -1.08 3.29
N GLY A 95 26.24 -2.03 4.12
CA GLY A 95 26.72 -2.20 5.49
C GLY A 95 26.18 -1.18 6.49
N GLN A 96 25.29 -0.28 6.06
CA GLN A 96 24.72 0.78 6.89
C GLN A 96 23.48 0.26 7.64
N TRP A 97 23.67 -0.75 8.49
CA TRP A 97 22.56 -1.46 9.14
C TRP A 97 21.72 -0.56 10.07
N GLU A 98 22.37 0.36 10.79
CA GLU A 98 21.67 1.36 11.60
C GLU A 98 20.83 2.28 10.70
N LYS A 99 21.38 2.70 9.55
CA LYS A 99 20.63 3.53 8.61
C LYS A 99 19.46 2.78 7.98
N ALA A 100 19.65 1.51 7.64
CA ALA A 100 18.58 0.65 7.15
C ALA A 100 17.45 0.53 8.17
N LEU A 101 17.77 0.40 9.47
CA LEU A 101 16.78 0.42 10.55
C LEU A 101 16.03 1.76 10.59
N GLU A 102 16.72 2.90 10.60
CA GLU A 102 16.09 4.23 10.56
C GLU A 102 15.13 4.38 9.37
N ILE A 103 15.52 3.87 8.19
CA ILE A 103 14.68 3.91 6.99
C ILE A 103 13.42 3.04 7.16
N GLN A 104 13.53 1.86 7.78
CA GLN A 104 12.37 0.99 8.07
C GLN A 104 11.46 1.63 9.13
N GLU A 105 12.01 2.29 10.14
CA GLU A 105 11.23 3.06 11.13
C GLU A 105 10.45 4.19 10.45
N LYS A 106 11.11 4.94 9.56
CA LYS A 106 10.45 5.96 8.74
C LYS A 106 9.36 5.36 7.86
N ARG A 107 9.62 4.20 7.22
CA ARG A 107 8.62 3.46 6.43
C ARG A 107 7.38 3.14 7.26
N ALA A 108 7.56 2.59 8.46
CA ALA A 108 6.44 2.25 9.35
C ALA A 108 5.68 3.49 9.82
N GLN A 109 6.39 4.59 10.12
CA GLN A 109 5.76 5.87 10.45
C GLN A 109 4.87 6.38 9.30
N GLN A 110 5.37 6.35 8.06
CA GLN A 110 4.59 6.76 6.89
C GLN A 110 3.39 5.83 6.65
N ALA A 111 3.56 4.52 6.78
CA ALA A 111 2.46 3.56 6.66
C ALA A 111 1.33 3.84 7.68
N ARG A 112 1.68 4.13 8.94
CA ARG A 112 0.71 4.51 9.99
C ARG A 112 0.01 5.83 9.68
N ALA A 113 0.73 6.82 9.13
CA ALA A 113 0.13 8.07 8.70
C ALA A 113 -0.91 7.85 7.58
N ILE A 114 -0.62 6.95 6.63
CA ILE A 114 -1.56 6.58 5.56
C ILE A 114 -2.83 5.92 6.14
N ILE A 115 -2.72 5.07 7.17
CA ILE A 115 -3.91 4.53 7.87
C ILE A 115 -4.77 5.69 8.40
N GLY A 116 -4.16 6.65 9.11
CA GLY A 116 -4.89 7.79 9.65
C GLY A 116 -5.59 8.63 8.59
N ASP A 117 -4.95 8.83 7.43
CA ASP A 117 -5.55 9.55 6.31
C ASP A 117 -6.69 8.74 5.67
N LEU A 118 -6.51 7.43 5.49
CA LEU A 118 -7.53 6.54 4.95
C LEU A 118 -8.77 6.49 5.86
N GLU A 119 -8.59 6.38 7.17
CA GLU A 119 -9.70 6.37 8.12
C GLU A 119 -10.51 7.67 8.05
N LYS A 120 -9.82 8.83 7.98
CA LYS A 120 -10.48 10.13 7.78
C LYS A 120 -11.23 10.22 6.45
N ALA A 121 -10.65 9.68 5.38
CA ALA A 121 -11.25 9.67 4.05
C ALA A 121 -12.50 8.77 3.99
N GLN A 122 -12.45 7.61 4.64
CA GLN A 122 -13.51 6.61 4.59
C GLN A 122 -14.66 6.88 5.56
N ALA A 123 -14.41 7.60 6.66
CA ALA A 123 -15.42 7.94 7.67
C ALA A 123 -16.71 8.56 7.10
N PRO A 124 -16.67 9.61 6.26
CA PRO A 124 -17.89 10.19 5.69
C PRO A 124 -18.62 9.22 4.73
N ILE A 125 -17.88 8.39 4.01
CA ILE A 125 -18.45 7.39 3.09
C ILE A 125 -19.16 6.29 3.89
N ALA A 126 -18.54 5.79 4.95
CA ALA A 126 -19.15 4.80 5.84
C ALA A 126 -20.43 5.36 6.49
N ALA A 127 -20.40 6.61 6.95
CA ALA A 127 -21.57 7.27 7.51
C ALA A 127 -22.70 7.43 6.48
N GLN A 128 -22.37 7.86 5.26
CA GLN A 128 -23.33 7.98 4.17
C GLN A 128 -23.98 6.64 3.84
N TRP A 129 -23.19 5.57 3.67
CA TRP A 129 -23.71 4.26 3.32
C TRP A 129 -24.46 3.57 4.45
N LYS A 130 -24.14 3.87 5.72
CA LYS A 130 -24.95 3.49 6.87
C LYS A 130 -26.35 4.12 6.79
N LYS A 131 -26.43 5.41 6.46
CA LYS A 131 -27.72 6.10 6.25
C LYS A 131 -28.49 5.51 5.07
N VAL A 132 -27.82 5.31 3.92
CA VAL A 132 -28.43 4.69 2.73
C VAL A 132 -29.00 3.30 3.04
N ALA A 133 -28.29 2.50 3.83
CA ALA A 133 -28.75 1.18 4.25
C ALA A 133 -30.03 1.27 5.09
N GLN A 134 -30.08 2.19 6.05
CA GLN A 134 -31.25 2.43 6.90
C GLN A 134 -32.44 2.95 6.07
N ASP A 135 -32.26 4.08 5.37
CA ASP A 135 -33.33 4.72 4.59
C ASP A 135 -33.90 3.76 3.53
N SER A 136 -33.05 2.97 2.88
CA SER A 136 -33.49 1.99 1.87
C SER A 136 -34.11 0.75 2.48
N GLY A 137 -33.63 0.30 3.65
CA GLY A 137 -34.23 -0.80 4.40
C GLY A 137 -35.65 -0.46 4.83
N ASP A 138 -35.84 0.71 5.43
CA ASP A 138 -37.13 1.22 5.87
C ASP A 138 -38.09 1.42 4.68
N TYR A 139 -37.58 1.98 3.57
CA TYR A 139 -38.38 2.17 2.36
C TYR A 139 -38.87 0.84 1.78
N VAL A 140 -37.99 -0.16 1.62
CA VAL A 140 -38.36 -1.47 1.06
C VAL A 140 -39.33 -2.18 2.00
N ALA A 141 -39.06 -2.19 3.31
CA ALA A 141 -39.92 -2.84 4.30
C ALA A 141 -41.34 -2.25 4.30
N LYS A 142 -41.47 -0.93 4.15
CA LYS A 142 -42.79 -0.25 4.10
C LYS A 142 -43.49 -0.43 2.76
N ASN A 143 -42.77 -0.27 1.65
CA ASN A 143 -43.40 -0.08 0.34
C ASN A 143 -43.52 -1.35 -0.50
N GLU A 144 -42.76 -2.42 -0.21
CA GLU A 144 -42.97 -3.72 -0.87
C GLU A 144 -44.39 -4.29 -0.61
N PRO A 145 -44.86 -4.41 0.65
CA PRO A 145 -46.23 -4.90 0.90
C PRO A 145 -47.28 -3.91 0.39
N ARG A 146 -47.02 -2.60 0.52
CA ARG A 146 -47.94 -1.55 0.03
C ARG A 146 -48.12 -1.63 -1.48
N LYS A 147 -47.04 -1.89 -2.22
CA LYS A 147 -47.11 -2.10 -3.67
C LYS A 147 -48.05 -3.26 -4.01
N GLN A 148 -47.89 -4.40 -3.35
CA GLN A 148 -48.72 -5.59 -3.58
C GLN A 148 -50.20 -5.33 -3.23
N GLU A 149 -50.45 -4.63 -2.13
CA GLU A 149 -51.80 -4.21 -1.72
C GLU A 149 -52.47 -3.33 -2.79
N LEU A 150 -51.75 -2.30 -3.25
CA LEU A 150 -52.26 -1.36 -4.27
C LEU A 150 -52.51 -2.07 -5.60
N GLU A 151 -51.56 -2.88 -6.07
CA GLU A 151 -51.71 -3.67 -7.30
C GLU A 151 -52.97 -4.55 -7.26
N ALA A 152 -53.21 -5.24 -6.15
CA ALA A 152 -54.39 -6.07 -5.96
C ALA A 152 -55.69 -5.24 -5.94
N LYS A 153 -55.71 -4.13 -5.19
CA LYS A 153 -56.89 -3.26 -5.05
C LYS A 153 -57.29 -2.61 -6.38
N ILE A 154 -56.30 -2.13 -7.13
CA ILE A 154 -56.49 -1.51 -8.45
C ILE A 154 -56.96 -2.55 -9.47
N ALA A 155 -56.37 -3.75 -9.47
CA ALA A 155 -56.78 -4.83 -10.36
C ALA A 155 -58.23 -5.27 -10.10
N ALA A 156 -58.62 -5.41 -8.82
CA ALA A 156 -59.99 -5.74 -8.44
C ALA A 156 -61.00 -4.67 -8.89
N PHE A 157 -60.69 -3.38 -8.71
CA PHE A 157 -61.55 -2.29 -9.18
C PHE A 157 -61.68 -2.29 -10.71
N LYS A 158 -60.58 -2.52 -11.44
CA LYS A 158 -60.60 -2.62 -12.91
C LYS A 158 -61.45 -3.80 -13.37
N ALA A 159 -61.39 -4.95 -12.70
CA ALA A 159 -62.24 -6.09 -13.01
C ALA A 159 -63.74 -5.78 -12.78
N GLU A 160 -64.09 -5.16 -11.64
CA GLU A 160 -65.47 -4.75 -11.35
C GLU A 160 -65.99 -3.71 -12.37
N LEU A 161 -65.15 -2.76 -12.78
CA LEU A 161 -65.48 -1.77 -13.81
C LEU A 161 -65.83 -2.44 -15.15
N GLU A 162 -65.05 -3.44 -15.56
CA GLU A 162 -65.32 -4.18 -16.81
C GLU A 162 -66.56 -5.07 -16.70
N GLU A 163 -66.82 -5.68 -15.54
CA GLU A 163 -68.06 -6.41 -15.28
C GLU A 163 -69.28 -5.47 -15.42
N ILE A 164 -69.25 -4.28 -14.81
CA ILE A 164 -70.34 -3.30 -14.91
C ILE A 164 -70.58 -2.88 -16.37
N LYS A 165 -69.50 -2.64 -17.14
CA LYS A 165 -69.59 -2.29 -18.57
C LYS A 165 -70.20 -3.41 -19.41
N THR A 166 -69.79 -4.65 -19.19
CA THR A 166 -70.20 -5.82 -19.99
C THR A 166 -71.59 -6.35 -19.63
N SER A 167 -71.97 -6.28 -18.35
CA SER A 167 -73.23 -6.85 -17.82
C SER A 167 -74.47 -6.01 -18.11
N LYS A 168 -74.32 -4.77 -18.61
CA LYS A 168 -75.40 -3.75 -18.65
C LYS A 168 -76.11 -3.55 -17.30
N LYS A 169 -75.43 -3.85 -16.18
CA LYS A 169 -76.00 -3.72 -14.83
C LYS A 169 -76.23 -2.24 -14.55
N LYS A 170 -77.50 -1.84 -14.40
CA LYS A 170 -77.85 -0.48 -13.95
C LYS A 170 -77.64 -0.39 -12.45
N LEU A 171 -76.58 0.32 -12.05
CA LEU A 171 -76.36 0.69 -10.66
C LEU A 171 -77.48 1.62 -10.20
N SER A 172 -77.96 1.43 -8.98
CA SER A 172 -78.77 2.44 -8.30
C SER A 172 -77.94 3.71 -8.06
N LYS A 173 -78.59 4.84 -7.80
CA LYS A 173 -77.91 6.12 -7.53
C LYS A 173 -76.85 5.99 -6.43
N LYS A 174 -77.20 5.31 -5.33
CA LYS A 174 -76.30 5.09 -4.19
C LYS A 174 -75.07 4.25 -4.57
N GLU A 175 -75.27 3.16 -5.33
CA GLU A 175 -74.17 2.30 -5.79
C GLU A 175 -73.25 3.02 -6.79
N ALA A 176 -73.81 3.88 -7.65
CA ALA A 176 -73.02 4.70 -8.57
C ALA A 176 -72.17 5.74 -7.84
N ASP A 177 -72.73 6.40 -6.81
CA ASP A 177 -72.00 7.37 -5.99
C ASP A 177 -70.85 6.70 -5.22
N GLU A 178 -71.09 5.52 -4.62
CA GLU A 178 -70.06 4.72 -3.92
C GLU A 178 -68.96 4.21 -4.88
N PHE A 179 -69.33 3.75 -6.07
CA PHE A 179 -68.40 3.31 -7.10
C PHE A 179 -67.51 4.46 -7.59
N ASN A 180 -68.10 5.63 -7.84
CA ASN A 180 -67.35 6.83 -8.27
C ASN A 180 -66.39 7.32 -7.18
N ALA A 181 -66.80 7.31 -5.91
CA ALA A 181 -65.94 7.65 -4.78
C ALA A 181 -64.73 6.69 -4.66
N ARG A 182 -64.97 5.38 -4.82
CA ARG A 182 -63.89 4.39 -4.92
C ARG A 182 -62.99 4.64 -6.12
N GLY A 183 -63.56 5.01 -7.28
CA GLY A 183 -62.79 5.35 -8.48
C GLY A 183 -61.85 6.54 -8.28
N ALA A 184 -62.28 7.58 -7.57
CA ALA A 184 -61.42 8.70 -7.20
C ALA A 184 -60.27 8.27 -6.28
N GLN A 185 -60.55 7.42 -5.29
CA GLN A 185 -59.50 6.85 -4.43
C GLN A 185 -58.53 5.97 -5.23
N ILE A 186 -59.01 5.20 -6.19
CA ILE A 186 -58.17 4.36 -7.07
C ILE A 186 -57.21 5.20 -7.91
N GLN A 187 -57.58 6.41 -8.32
CA GLN A 187 -56.65 7.31 -9.02
C GLN A 187 -55.49 7.77 -8.12
N LEU A 188 -55.77 8.05 -6.85
CA LEU A 188 -54.73 8.39 -5.87
C LEU A 188 -53.83 7.17 -5.57
N ASP A 189 -54.45 6.00 -5.43
CA ASP A 189 -53.77 4.72 -5.24
C ASP A 189 -52.86 4.37 -6.45
N ASP A 190 -53.32 4.61 -7.69
CA ASP A 190 -52.53 4.41 -8.92
C ASP A 190 -51.31 5.37 -8.95
N GLN A 191 -51.46 6.62 -8.48
CA GLN A 191 -50.34 7.57 -8.37
C GLN A 191 -49.32 7.14 -7.31
N GLU A 192 -49.79 6.71 -6.13
CA GLU A 192 -48.94 6.15 -5.08
C GLU A 192 -48.18 4.92 -5.59
N LEU A 193 -48.87 4.00 -6.27
CA LEU A 193 -48.28 2.81 -6.87
C LEU A 193 -47.20 3.16 -7.90
N ALA A 194 -47.42 4.19 -8.73
CA ALA A 194 -46.44 4.65 -9.69
C ALA A 194 -45.17 5.20 -9.00
N GLN A 195 -45.32 5.99 -7.93
CA GLN A 195 -44.19 6.50 -7.15
C GLN A 195 -43.39 5.37 -6.49
N ILE A 196 -44.08 4.41 -5.85
CA ILE A 196 -43.46 3.24 -5.24
C ILE A 196 -42.73 2.41 -6.30
N SER A 197 -43.37 2.14 -7.44
CA SER A 197 -42.79 1.33 -8.51
C SER A 197 -41.55 1.96 -9.12
N ALA A 198 -41.46 3.29 -9.14
CA ALA A 198 -40.27 4.00 -9.62
C ALA A 198 -39.10 3.98 -8.60
N ALA A 199 -39.38 4.14 -7.31
CA ALA A 199 -38.33 4.28 -6.29
C ALA A 199 -37.85 2.95 -5.70
N LEU A 200 -38.73 1.95 -5.59
CA LEU A 200 -38.44 0.65 -4.99
C LEU A 200 -37.22 -0.08 -5.63
N PRO A 201 -37.03 -0.08 -6.96
CA PRO A 201 -35.83 -0.66 -7.57
C PRO A 201 -34.52 0.03 -7.13
N VAL A 202 -34.54 1.35 -6.93
CA VAL A 202 -33.37 2.12 -6.49
C VAL A 202 -33.00 1.74 -5.06
N HIS A 203 -33.97 1.66 -4.16
CA HIS A 203 -33.72 1.26 -2.76
C HIS A 203 -33.26 -0.19 -2.65
N LYS A 204 -33.82 -1.12 -3.44
CA LYS A 204 -33.32 -2.50 -3.53
C LYS A 204 -31.87 -2.55 -4.04
N GLN A 205 -31.55 -1.77 -5.06
CA GLN A 205 -30.19 -1.69 -5.60
C GLN A 205 -29.20 -1.10 -4.58
N ASN A 206 -29.62 -0.08 -3.82
CA ASN A 206 -28.83 0.48 -2.73
C ASN A 206 -28.50 -0.58 -1.68
N LEU A 207 -29.50 -1.35 -1.22
CA LEU A 207 -29.29 -2.46 -0.28
C LEU A 207 -28.32 -3.51 -0.83
N ALA A 208 -28.40 -3.83 -2.13
CA ALA A 208 -27.45 -4.73 -2.79
C ALA A 208 -26.02 -4.16 -2.89
N ASN A 209 -25.87 -2.84 -2.89
CA ASN A 209 -24.58 -2.15 -2.96
C ASN A 209 -23.92 -1.94 -1.58
N VAL A 210 -24.70 -1.81 -0.50
CA VAL A 210 -24.19 -1.69 0.87
C VAL A 210 -23.09 -2.70 1.21
N PRO A 211 -23.26 -4.02 1.04
CA PRO A 211 -22.21 -4.98 1.38
C PRO A 211 -20.96 -4.84 0.49
N LYS A 212 -21.12 -4.39 -0.76
CA LYS A 212 -19.98 -4.15 -1.67
C LYS A 212 -19.13 -2.99 -1.18
N VAL A 213 -19.78 -1.88 -0.81
CA VAL A 213 -19.08 -0.70 -0.31
C VAL A 213 -18.40 -1.00 1.02
N THR A 214 -19.11 -1.61 1.97
CA THR A 214 -18.52 -2.03 3.26
C THR A 214 -17.30 -2.92 3.05
N LYS A 215 -17.37 -3.85 2.09
CA LYS A 215 -16.23 -4.70 1.73
C LYS A 215 -15.07 -3.89 1.18
N THR A 216 -15.30 -2.99 0.22
CA THR A 216 -14.24 -2.13 -0.33
C THR A 216 -13.55 -1.29 0.74
N LEU A 217 -14.31 -0.68 1.66
CA LEU A 217 -13.72 0.08 2.77
C LEU A 217 -12.84 -0.82 3.66
N SER A 218 -13.32 -2.02 3.99
CA SER A 218 -12.57 -3.00 4.78
C SER A 218 -11.31 -3.51 4.07
N ASP A 219 -11.39 -3.80 2.76
CA ASP A 219 -10.28 -4.33 1.97
C ASP A 219 -9.16 -3.27 1.86
N ASN A 220 -9.52 -2.01 1.59
CA ASN A 220 -8.56 -0.88 1.62
C ASN A 220 -7.86 -0.76 2.98
N ARG A 221 -8.60 -0.89 4.08
CA ARG A 221 -8.01 -0.84 5.43
C ARG A 221 -7.02 -1.98 5.65
N LYS A 222 -7.40 -3.22 5.30
CA LYS A 222 -6.54 -4.40 5.41
C LYS A 222 -5.27 -4.27 4.60
N GLU A 223 -5.35 -3.66 3.42
CA GLU A 223 -4.18 -3.42 2.57
C GLU A 223 -3.15 -2.54 3.29
N VAL A 224 -3.57 -1.39 3.83
CA VAL A 224 -2.66 -0.47 4.54
C VAL A 224 -2.19 -1.07 5.88
N GLU A 225 -3.04 -1.79 6.59
CA GLU A 225 -2.63 -2.57 7.79
C GLU A 225 -1.55 -3.60 7.44
N GLY A 226 -1.66 -4.26 6.29
CA GLY A 226 -0.63 -5.15 5.74
C GLY A 226 0.69 -4.43 5.48
N MET A 227 0.65 -3.18 5.01
CA MET A 227 1.85 -2.35 4.84
C MET A 227 2.54 -2.06 6.16
N VAL A 228 1.78 -1.72 7.22
CA VAL A 228 2.31 -1.49 8.57
C VAL A 228 2.94 -2.75 9.12
N LYS A 229 2.23 -3.89 9.06
CA LYS A 229 2.75 -5.17 9.55
C LYS A 229 4.06 -5.56 8.86
N ALA A 230 4.12 -5.42 7.54
CA ALA A 230 5.33 -5.70 6.77
C ALA A 230 6.49 -4.72 7.07
N ALA A 231 6.20 -3.51 7.57
CA ALA A 231 7.23 -2.58 8.03
C ALA A 231 7.71 -2.95 9.43
N ASP A 232 6.81 -3.28 10.35
CA ASP A 232 7.16 -3.69 11.72
C ASP A 232 7.96 -4.99 11.75
N GLU A 233 7.63 -5.98 10.92
CA GLU A 233 8.43 -7.20 10.77
C GLU A 233 9.84 -6.90 10.25
N ALA A 234 9.99 -5.92 9.36
CA ALA A 234 11.29 -5.51 8.84
C ALA A 234 12.11 -4.76 9.89
N ILE A 235 11.48 -3.90 10.70
CA ILE A 235 12.11 -3.25 11.86
C ILE A 235 12.62 -4.29 12.84
N ALA A 236 11.80 -5.28 13.20
CA ALA A 236 12.18 -6.32 14.16
C ALA A 236 13.43 -7.09 13.68
N LYS A 237 13.48 -7.45 12.39
CA LYS A 237 14.66 -8.12 11.78
C LYS A 237 15.90 -7.23 11.78
N ALA A 238 15.78 -5.99 11.31
CA ALA A 238 16.89 -5.05 11.25
C ALA A 238 17.44 -4.72 12.65
N LYS A 239 16.55 -4.47 13.62
CA LYS A 239 16.91 -4.22 15.01
C LYS A 239 17.65 -5.41 15.62
N LYS A 240 17.14 -6.64 15.39
CA LYS A 240 17.82 -7.85 15.85
C LYS A 240 19.24 -7.96 15.29
N ALA A 241 19.43 -7.76 13.99
CA ALA A 241 20.76 -7.83 13.37
C ALA A 241 21.75 -6.82 13.96
N VAL A 242 21.32 -5.58 14.21
CA VAL A 242 22.14 -4.54 14.85
C VAL A 242 22.46 -4.92 16.30
N THR A 243 21.47 -5.39 17.07
CA THR A 243 21.67 -5.82 18.46
C THR A 243 22.62 -7.01 18.54
N ASP A 244 22.39 -8.08 17.78
CA ASP A 244 23.23 -9.29 17.78
C ASP A 244 24.71 -8.94 17.51
N GLN A 245 24.98 -8.05 16.55
CA GLN A 245 26.36 -7.64 16.26
C GLN A 245 26.97 -6.79 17.38
N ASN A 246 26.20 -5.87 17.97
CA ASN A 246 26.68 -5.09 19.10
C ASN A 246 26.98 -5.99 20.31
N ASP A 247 26.17 -7.02 20.54
CA ASP A 247 26.40 -8.01 21.59
C ASP A 247 27.65 -8.85 21.30
N GLU A 248 27.86 -9.27 20.04
CA GLU A 248 29.07 -9.97 19.64
C GLU A 248 30.34 -9.14 19.87
N ILE A 249 30.33 -7.87 19.43
CA ILE A 249 31.42 -6.92 19.65
C ILE A 249 31.67 -6.72 21.14
N THR A 250 30.61 -6.60 21.94
CA THR A 250 30.71 -6.44 23.40
C THR A 250 31.33 -7.66 24.05
N ALA A 251 30.85 -8.87 23.70
CA ALA A 251 31.40 -10.12 24.21
C ALA A 251 32.87 -10.31 23.82
N PHE A 252 33.23 -9.96 22.58
CA PHE A 252 34.62 -9.96 22.14
C PHE A 252 35.48 -8.99 22.97
N ASN A 253 35.02 -7.75 23.14
CA ASN A 253 35.76 -6.75 23.90
C ASN A 253 35.97 -7.17 25.35
N THR A 254 34.95 -7.73 26.01
CA THR A 254 35.05 -8.26 27.38
C THR A 254 36.14 -9.34 27.48
N LYS A 255 36.20 -10.27 26.53
CA LYS A 255 37.27 -11.29 26.49
C LYS A 255 38.65 -10.67 26.32
N GLN A 256 38.79 -9.64 25.47
CA GLN A 256 40.06 -8.94 25.26
C GLN A 256 40.52 -8.19 26.53
N VAL A 257 39.61 -7.55 27.28
CA VAL A 257 39.92 -6.95 28.60
C VAL A 257 40.51 -7.99 29.54
N MET A 258 39.86 -9.15 29.67
CA MET A 258 40.32 -10.23 30.55
C MET A 258 41.73 -10.72 30.19
N GLN A 259 42.08 -10.66 28.90
CA GLN A 259 43.41 -11.01 28.38
C GLN A 259 44.42 -9.84 28.46
N LYS A 260 44.06 -8.73 29.12
CA LYS A 260 44.89 -7.51 29.26
C LYS A 260 45.32 -6.88 27.93
N VAL A 261 44.52 -7.05 26.87
CA VAL A 261 44.79 -6.48 25.54
C VAL A 261 44.26 -5.05 25.49
N LYS A 262 45.05 -4.13 24.90
CA LYS A 262 44.62 -2.74 24.66
C LYS A 262 43.43 -2.72 23.69
N LEU A 263 42.31 -2.15 24.13
CA LEU A 263 41.07 -2.11 23.36
C LEU A 263 40.96 -0.87 22.48
N VAL A 264 40.62 -1.11 21.21
CA VAL A 264 40.20 -0.08 20.24
C VAL A 264 38.77 -0.39 19.73
N GLY A 265 37.94 -0.98 20.61
CA GLY A 265 36.53 -1.26 20.37
C GLY A 265 36.27 -2.03 19.06
N ARG A 266 35.39 -1.48 18.21
CA ARG A 266 34.97 -2.08 16.93
C ARG A 266 36.14 -2.45 16.02
N LYS A 267 37.23 -1.66 16.02
CA LYS A 267 38.40 -1.91 15.16
C LYS A 267 39.07 -3.24 15.46
N ASN A 268 39.29 -3.53 16.74
CA ASN A 268 39.91 -4.79 17.16
C ASN A 268 39.04 -6.00 16.78
N TRP A 269 37.71 -5.86 16.85
CA TRP A 269 36.79 -6.90 16.42
C TRP A 269 36.85 -7.11 14.91
N VAL A 270 36.82 -6.02 14.11
CA VAL A 270 36.96 -6.09 12.64
C VAL A 270 38.26 -6.78 12.24
N ASP A 271 39.38 -6.39 12.85
CA ASP A 271 40.69 -7.03 12.59
C ASP A 271 40.68 -8.52 12.95
N ALA A 272 40.05 -8.90 14.08
CA ALA A 272 39.93 -10.30 14.47
C ALA A 272 39.07 -11.10 13.49
N VAL A 273 37.97 -10.52 12.99
CA VAL A 273 37.11 -11.13 11.97
C VAL A 273 37.89 -11.38 10.68
N LEU A 274 38.68 -10.39 10.23
CA LEU A 274 39.46 -10.47 8.98
C LEU A 274 40.69 -11.37 9.06
N ARG A 275 41.23 -11.63 10.26
CA ARG A 275 42.33 -12.61 10.47
C ARG A 275 41.91 -14.04 10.13
N ALA A 276 40.62 -14.31 10.12
CA ALA A 276 40.00 -15.58 9.76
C ALA A 276 39.23 -15.39 8.44
N PRO A 277 39.89 -15.50 7.26
CA PRO A 277 39.29 -15.30 5.94
C PRO A 277 37.99 -16.07 5.72
N GLU A 278 37.85 -17.23 6.35
CA GLU A 278 36.66 -18.07 6.33
C GLU A 278 35.41 -17.35 6.81
N ASN A 279 35.53 -16.32 7.67
CA ASN A 279 34.39 -15.52 8.10
C ASN A 279 33.70 -14.77 6.97
N VAL A 280 34.46 -14.45 5.91
CA VAL A 280 33.91 -13.84 4.69
C VAL A 280 33.64 -14.92 3.65
N THR A 281 34.59 -15.80 3.35
CA THR A 281 34.45 -16.74 2.21
C THR A 281 33.34 -17.77 2.41
N LYS A 282 32.96 -18.11 3.65
CA LYS A 282 31.82 -19.00 3.94
C LYS A 282 30.45 -18.42 3.58
N LEU A 283 30.36 -17.13 3.26
CA LEU A 283 29.11 -16.45 2.90
C LEU A 283 28.61 -16.80 1.49
N GLY A 284 29.36 -17.64 0.76
CA GLY A 284 28.97 -18.19 -0.53
C GLY A 284 29.18 -17.21 -1.66
N THR A 285 28.18 -16.39 -1.97
CA THR A 285 28.19 -15.53 -3.17
C THR A 285 29.07 -14.28 -3.00
N PRO A 286 29.70 -13.76 -4.07
CA PRO A 286 30.43 -12.49 -4.04
C PRO A 286 29.60 -11.32 -3.49
N GLN A 287 28.29 -11.32 -3.75
CA GLN A 287 27.38 -10.29 -3.25
C GLN A 287 27.28 -10.32 -1.72
N ASN A 288 27.04 -11.49 -1.12
CA ASN A 288 26.97 -11.63 0.34
C ASN A 288 28.30 -11.29 1.00
N GLN A 289 29.41 -11.70 0.38
CA GLN A 289 30.76 -11.37 0.83
C GLN A 289 30.99 -9.84 0.81
N ALA A 290 30.64 -9.19 -0.31
CA ALA A 290 30.78 -7.74 -0.46
C ALA A 290 29.90 -6.97 0.54
N ALA A 291 28.66 -7.40 0.77
CA ALA A 291 27.76 -6.80 1.75
C ALA A 291 28.34 -6.86 3.17
N PHE A 292 28.91 -8.01 3.54
CA PHE A 292 29.58 -8.17 4.83
C PHE A 292 30.85 -7.32 4.93
N LEU A 293 31.67 -7.27 3.88
CA LEU A 293 32.86 -6.41 3.83
C LEU A 293 32.49 -4.91 3.93
N ASN A 294 31.42 -4.47 3.26
CA ASN A 294 30.87 -3.13 3.42
C ASN A 294 30.48 -2.86 4.89
N ARG A 295 29.87 -3.84 5.59
CA ARG A 295 29.56 -3.71 7.02
C ARG A 295 30.83 -3.54 7.86
N LEU A 296 31.89 -4.30 7.59
CA LEU A 296 33.17 -4.15 8.28
C LEU A 296 33.77 -2.75 8.06
N LEU A 297 33.67 -2.22 6.84
CA LEU A 297 34.14 -0.87 6.51
C LEU A 297 33.31 0.25 7.17
N VAL A 298 32.04 0.01 7.49
CA VAL A 298 31.23 0.93 8.30
C VAL A 298 31.68 0.90 9.77
N LEU A 299 32.07 -0.27 10.28
CA LEU A 299 32.51 -0.44 11.68
C LEU A 299 33.93 0.06 11.93
N ASP A 300 34.84 -0.10 10.96
CA ASP A 300 36.19 0.45 10.96
C ASP A 300 36.50 1.12 9.61
N PRO A 301 36.09 2.39 9.44
CA PRO A 301 36.38 3.15 8.23
C PRO A 301 37.87 3.22 7.95
N GLY A 302 38.27 2.84 6.73
CA GLY A 302 39.66 2.84 6.28
C GLY A 302 40.41 1.52 6.55
N ASN A 303 39.74 0.45 6.97
CA ASN A 303 40.37 -0.86 7.12
C ASN A 303 40.88 -1.38 5.76
N ALA A 304 42.21 -1.38 5.58
CA ALA A 304 42.84 -1.75 4.31
C ALA A 304 42.60 -3.22 3.92
N GLY A 305 42.46 -4.12 4.90
CA GLY A 305 42.18 -5.53 4.66
C GLY A 305 40.79 -5.73 4.06
N ALA A 306 39.77 -5.14 4.68
CA ALA A 306 38.40 -5.19 4.16
C ALA A 306 38.28 -4.49 2.80
N GLN A 307 38.94 -3.34 2.62
CA GLN A 307 38.92 -2.59 1.35
C GLN A 307 39.55 -3.41 0.22
N LYS A 308 40.75 -3.96 0.43
CA LYS A 308 41.41 -4.80 -0.58
C LYS A 308 40.57 -6.02 -0.93
N ALA A 309 39.93 -6.65 0.06
CA ALA A 309 39.07 -7.79 -0.18
C ALA A 309 37.83 -7.44 -1.02
N LEU A 310 37.24 -6.28 -0.76
CA LEU A 310 36.12 -5.77 -1.55
C LEU A 310 36.55 -5.43 -2.99
N ASP A 311 37.73 -4.83 -3.16
CA ASP A 311 38.26 -4.48 -4.47
C ASP A 311 38.58 -5.72 -5.32
N ASN A 312 39.07 -6.79 -4.69
CA ASN A 312 39.23 -8.09 -5.34
C ASN A 312 37.89 -8.61 -5.88
N LEU A 313 36.82 -8.62 -5.05
CA LEU A 313 35.49 -9.05 -5.50
C LEU A 313 34.97 -8.21 -6.68
N LYS A 314 35.17 -6.88 -6.63
CA LYS A 314 34.80 -5.97 -7.73
C LYS A 314 35.59 -6.24 -9.01
N ALA A 315 36.82 -6.73 -8.90
CA ALA A 315 37.63 -7.17 -10.03
C ALA A 315 37.30 -8.60 -10.53
N GLY A 316 36.28 -9.25 -9.97
CA GLY A 316 35.89 -10.63 -10.32
C GLY A 316 36.80 -11.70 -9.72
N LYS A 317 37.59 -11.35 -8.71
CA LYS A 317 38.54 -12.23 -8.00
C LYS A 317 37.96 -12.75 -6.69
N GLU A 318 38.63 -13.72 -6.07
CA GLU A 318 38.29 -14.14 -4.70
C GLU A 318 38.69 -13.04 -3.69
N ALA A 319 37.89 -12.85 -2.63
CA ALA A 319 38.08 -11.78 -1.64
C ALA A 319 39.53 -11.68 -1.12
N PHE A 320 40.15 -12.81 -0.74
CA PHE A 320 41.50 -12.81 -0.18
C PHE A 320 42.57 -13.35 -1.14
N GLU A 321 42.36 -13.21 -2.46
CA GLU A 321 43.34 -13.60 -3.45
C GLU A 321 44.66 -12.83 -3.25
N LYS A 322 45.77 -13.58 -3.17
CA LYS A 322 47.11 -13.00 -3.01
C LYS A 322 47.60 -12.53 -4.37
N GLU A 323 48.06 -11.28 -4.44
CA GLU A 323 48.74 -10.78 -5.65
C GLU A 323 49.97 -11.65 -5.95
N ALA A 324 50.07 -12.10 -7.21
CA ALA A 324 51.25 -12.79 -7.68
C ALA A 324 52.47 -11.86 -7.53
N LYS A 325 53.42 -12.22 -6.66
CA LYS A 325 54.66 -11.47 -6.52
C LYS A 325 55.41 -11.50 -7.86
N PRO A 326 55.89 -10.36 -8.38
CA PRO A 326 56.77 -10.38 -9.55
C PRO A 326 58.00 -11.22 -9.19
N ALA A 327 58.32 -12.19 -10.05
CA ALA A 327 59.46 -13.08 -9.84
C ALA A 327 60.74 -12.23 -9.67
N LYS A 328 61.40 -12.38 -8.51
CA LYS A 328 62.74 -11.83 -8.30
C LYS A 328 63.63 -12.39 -9.42
N LYS A 329 64.09 -11.54 -10.35
CA LYS A 329 65.17 -11.89 -11.28
C LYS A 329 66.36 -12.35 -10.44
N SER A 330 66.62 -13.65 -10.40
CA SER A 330 67.83 -14.22 -9.83
C SER A 330 69.02 -13.70 -10.62
N GLY A 331 70.02 -13.18 -9.91
CA GLY A 331 71.18 -12.54 -10.50
C GLY A 331 71.98 -13.47 -11.39
N SER A 332 72.32 -12.99 -12.59
CA SER A 332 73.37 -13.56 -13.41
C SER A 332 74.72 -13.31 -12.73
N LYS A 333 75.22 -14.32 -12.02
CA LYS A 333 76.60 -14.38 -11.54
C LYS A 333 77.49 -14.53 -12.79
N LYS A 334 78.22 -13.47 -13.17
CA LYS A 334 79.27 -13.56 -14.19
C LYS A 334 80.43 -14.40 -13.62
N LYS A 335 80.80 -15.44 -14.36
CA LYS A 335 82.10 -16.13 -14.24
C LYS A 335 83.19 -15.26 -14.83
#